data_AF-A0A2I0NEM3-F1
#
_entry.id   AF-A0A2I0NEM3-F1
#
_cell.length_a   1.000
_cell.length_b   1.000
_cell.length_c   1.000
_cell.angle_alpha   90.00
_cell.angle_beta   90.00
_cell.angle_gamma   90.00
#
_symmetry.space_group_name_H-M   'P 1'
#
loop_
_entity.id
_entity.type
_entity.pdbx_description
1 polymer ?
#
loop_
_entity_poly.entity_id
_entity_poly.type
_entity_poly.pdbx_seq_one_letter_code
_entity_poly.pdbx_strand_id
1 'polypeptide(L)'
;MFRKGIFLLIIMQMGTVIATGQSKKYLNDMAAFLGGVQKAQDVSDLSEYLKTSEYASYQKNISQAWEQYASKNLGAIHEWRKTHLSPAASKHLVYAYSGPDLINALLFFPQMKEYTLAALEKPGSIDSLEEMKKKDVAGELKEIQKTLKTFFKVNYFRTNEMKEDIRQNSFTSVSNLMFFFLARLGYEIESFRTFEISKNGELLDKINAKGYNHGFEIFFKKPGEKELKRVR
;
A
#
# COMPACT_ATOMS: atom_id res chain seq x y z
N MET A 1 52.04 -15.52 15.59
CA MET A 1 51.73 -15.25 14.17
C MET A 1 50.53 -16.10 13.77
N PHE A 2 49.55 -15.48 13.12
CA PHE A 2 48.10 -15.76 13.05
C PHE A 2 47.57 -17.19 12.89
N ARG A 3 46.49 -17.46 13.67
CA ARG A 3 45.54 -18.58 13.61
C ARG A 3 44.71 -18.54 12.32
N LYS A 4 44.51 -19.69 11.66
CA LYS A 4 43.44 -19.89 10.66
C LYS A 4 42.31 -20.70 11.30
N GLY A 5 41.28 -20.02 11.76
CA GLY A 5 40.02 -20.61 12.20
C GLY A 5 39.02 -20.59 11.04
N ILE A 6 38.47 -21.75 10.72
CA ILE A 6 37.37 -21.96 9.78
C ILE A 6 36.13 -21.27 10.34
N PHE A 7 35.60 -20.26 9.65
CA PHE A 7 34.29 -19.70 9.96
C PHE A 7 33.24 -20.41 9.11
N LEU A 8 32.51 -21.30 9.76
CA LEU A 8 31.29 -21.91 9.26
C LEU A 8 30.21 -20.82 9.23
N LEU A 9 29.77 -20.43 8.02
CA LEU A 9 28.67 -19.48 7.85
C LEU A 9 27.36 -20.21 8.17
N ILE A 10 26.90 -20.10 9.42
CA ILE A 10 25.57 -20.55 9.81
C ILE A 10 24.56 -19.59 9.16
N ILE A 11 23.88 -20.06 8.12
CA ILE A 11 22.67 -19.41 7.60
C ILE A 11 21.61 -19.59 8.69
N MET A 12 21.53 -18.62 9.59
CA MET A 12 20.46 -18.53 10.56
C MET A 12 19.20 -18.17 9.76
N GLN A 13 18.29 -19.13 9.61
CA GLN A 13 16.92 -18.84 9.18
C GLN A 13 16.37 -17.77 10.11
N MET A 14 16.30 -16.54 9.61
CA MET A 14 15.57 -15.48 10.30
C MET A 14 14.10 -15.89 10.28
N GLY A 15 13.65 -16.47 11.40
CA GLY A 15 12.24 -16.42 11.77
C GLY A 15 11.79 -14.99 11.59
N THR A 16 10.72 -14.82 10.82
CA THR A 16 10.19 -13.52 10.42
C THR A 16 9.84 -12.73 11.68
N VAL A 17 10.72 -11.81 12.06
CA VAL A 17 10.38 -10.77 13.03
C VAL A 17 9.31 -9.94 12.33
N ILE A 18 8.05 -10.12 12.74
CA ILE A 18 6.92 -9.33 12.27
C ILE A 18 7.11 -7.94 12.86
N ALA A 19 7.89 -7.11 12.19
CA ALA A 19 8.11 -5.73 12.58
C ALA A 19 6.91 -4.84 12.19
N THR A 20 5.69 -5.25 12.55
CA THR A 20 4.50 -4.38 12.73
C THR A 20 3.48 -5.07 13.61
N GLY A 21 2.93 -4.36 14.58
CA GLY A 21 1.94 -4.89 15.54
C GLY A 21 0.58 -5.33 14.97
N GLN A 22 0.44 -5.54 13.65
CA GLN A 22 -0.78 -6.05 13.02
C GLN A 22 -0.51 -7.36 12.27
N SER A 23 -1.45 -8.30 12.40
CA SER A 23 -1.33 -9.61 11.75
C SER A 23 -1.47 -9.50 10.23
N LYS A 24 -0.85 -10.42 9.47
CA LYS A 24 -1.05 -10.53 8.01
C LYS A 24 -2.54 -10.54 7.65
N LYS A 25 -3.35 -11.27 8.42
CA LYS A 25 -4.79 -11.34 8.24
C LYS A 25 -5.42 -9.95 8.33
N TYR A 26 -5.13 -9.21 9.40
CA TYR A 26 -5.67 -7.87 9.60
C TYR A 26 -5.27 -6.89 8.49
N LEU A 27 -4.00 -6.89 8.07
CA LEU A 27 -3.53 -6.02 6.98
C LEU A 27 -4.32 -6.26 5.69
N ASN A 28 -4.56 -7.54 5.37
CA ASN A 28 -5.35 -7.94 4.21
C ASN A 28 -6.85 -7.64 4.38
N ASP A 29 -7.40 -7.74 5.59
CA ASP A 29 -8.78 -7.35 5.89
C ASP A 29 -8.96 -5.84 5.71
N MET A 30 -8.02 -5.03 6.22
CA MET A 30 -8.00 -3.58 6.04
C MET A 30 -7.87 -3.19 4.57
N ALA A 31 -6.94 -3.81 3.83
CA ALA A 31 -6.79 -3.53 2.40
C ALA A 31 -8.05 -3.86 1.61
N ALA A 32 -8.73 -4.97 1.91
CA ALA A 32 -10.01 -5.32 1.28
C ALA A 32 -11.14 -4.37 1.69
N PHE A 33 -11.19 -3.99 2.98
CA PHE A 33 -12.14 -3.03 3.52
C PHE A 33 -12.05 -1.69 2.79
N LEU A 34 -10.86 -1.08 2.79
CA LEU A 34 -10.56 0.15 2.06
C LEU A 34 -10.82 -0.03 0.57
N GLY A 35 -10.33 -1.12 -0.02
CA GLY A 35 -10.54 -1.45 -1.42
C GLY A 35 -12.01 -1.58 -1.81
N GLY A 36 -12.94 -1.83 -0.89
CA GLY A 36 -14.30 -2.22 -1.23
C GLY A 36 -14.36 -3.57 -1.96
N VAL A 37 -13.35 -4.43 -1.77
CA VAL A 37 -13.25 -5.74 -2.41
C VAL A 37 -13.89 -6.76 -1.48
N GLN A 38 -14.81 -7.58 -2.01
CA GLN A 38 -15.51 -8.55 -1.19
C GLN A 38 -14.57 -9.68 -0.74
N LYS A 39 -14.49 -9.88 0.57
CA LYS A 39 -13.96 -11.09 1.21
C LYS A 39 -15.09 -11.83 1.90
N ALA A 40 -14.89 -13.11 2.18
CA ALA A 40 -15.81 -13.87 3.02
C ALA A 40 -16.01 -13.13 4.36
N GLN A 41 -17.25 -12.70 4.62
CA GLN A 41 -17.58 -11.78 5.72
C GLN A 41 -17.37 -12.42 7.11
N ASP A 42 -17.34 -13.74 7.17
CA ASP A 42 -17.46 -14.52 8.40
C ASP A 42 -16.14 -14.70 9.15
N VAL A 43 -15.04 -14.17 8.60
CA VAL A 43 -13.69 -14.35 9.15
C VAL A 43 -12.98 -13.01 9.32
N SER A 44 -13.57 -11.87 8.93
CA SER A 44 -12.88 -10.58 8.98
C SER A 44 -12.86 -9.97 10.38
N ASP A 45 -11.72 -9.39 10.77
CA ASP A 45 -11.62 -8.63 12.02
C ASP A 45 -12.43 -7.32 11.98
N LEU A 46 -12.88 -6.90 10.78
CA LEU A 46 -13.68 -5.69 10.53
C LEU A 46 -15.16 -6.00 10.27
N SER A 47 -15.63 -7.21 10.64
CA SER A 47 -16.97 -7.71 10.31
C SER A 47 -18.12 -6.81 10.78
N GLU A 48 -17.96 -6.06 11.88
CA GLU A 48 -18.97 -5.11 12.35
C GLU A 48 -19.20 -3.96 11.35
N TYR A 49 -18.13 -3.45 10.73
CA TYR A 49 -18.20 -2.37 9.75
C TYR A 49 -18.71 -2.86 8.39
N LEU A 50 -18.34 -4.09 8.01
CA LEU A 50 -18.76 -4.70 6.74
C LEU A 50 -20.28 -4.87 6.62
N LYS A 51 -20.99 -4.96 7.75
CA LYS A 51 -22.45 -5.15 7.82
C LYS A 51 -23.25 -3.84 7.81
N THR A 52 -22.56 -2.69 7.85
CA THR A 52 -23.22 -1.38 7.89
C THR A 52 -23.77 -0.98 6.53
N SER A 53 -24.84 -0.19 6.53
CA SER A 53 -25.44 0.36 5.31
C SER A 53 -24.50 1.34 4.60
N GLU A 54 -23.72 2.05 5.39
CA GLU A 54 -22.70 3.02 5.00
C GLU A 54 -21.59 2.33 4.22
N TYR A 55 -21.09 1.20 4.73
CA TYR A 55 -20.10 0.40 4.02
C TYR A 55 -20.68 -0.21 2.73
N ALA A 56 -21.90 -0.73 2.76
CA ALA A 56 -22.55 -1.26 1.54
C ALA A 56 -22.67 -0.18 0.45
N SER A 57 -23.04 1.05 0.81
CA SER A 57 -23.09 2.20 -0.10
C SER A 57 -21.70 2.57 -0.62
N TYR A 58 -20.71 2.68 0.27
CA TYR A 58 -19.31 2.93 -0.08
C TYR A 58 -18.80 1.88 -1.09
N GLN A 59 -18.95 0.60 -0.77
CA GLN A 59 -18.48 -0.52 -1.56
C GLN A 59 -19.06 -0.49 -2.98
N LYS A 60 -20.36 -0.23 -3.11
CA LYS A 60 -21.02 -0.09 -4.42
C LYS A 60 -20.42 1.06 -5.22
N ASN A 61 -20.34 2.24 -4.63
CA ASN A 61 -19.90 3.45 -5.32
C ASN A 61 -18.42 3.37 -5.73
N ILE A 62 -17.55 2.91 -4.83
CA ILE A 62 -16.12 2.82 -5.10
C ILE A 62 -15.81 1.71 -6.11
N SER A 63 -16.57 0.62 -6.11
CA SER A 63 -16.44 -0.43 -7.12
C SER A 63 -16.85 0.03 -8.50
N GLN A 64 -17.99 0.72 -8.61
CA GLN A 64 -18.41 1.31 -9.88
C GLN A 64 -17.37 2.31 -10.43
N ALA A 65 -16.82 3.17 -9.57
CA ALA A 65 -15.79 4.13 -9.97
C ALA A 65 -14.50 3.43 -10.41
N TRP A 66 -14.08 2.40 -9.67
CA TRP A 66 -12.93 1.56 -10.03
C TRP A 66 -13.13 0.87 -11.38
N GLU A 67 -14.28 0.27 -11.64
CA GLU A 67 -14.55 -0.43 -12.91
C GLU A 67 -14.49 0.51 -14.11
N GLN A 68 -15.01 1.73 -13.97
CA GLN A 68 -14.90 2.78 -15.00
C GLN A 68 -13.45 3.20 -15.24
N TYR A 69 -12.67 3.34 -14.18
CA TYR A 69 -11.23 3.61 -14.30
C TYR A 69 -10.49 2.44 -14.96
N ALA A 70 -10.76 1.21 -14.48
CA ALA A 70 -10.11 -0.02 -14.87
C ALA A 70 -10.30 -0.32 -16.36
N SER A 71 -11.55 -0.26 -16.82
CA SER A 71 -11.93 -0.50 -18.22
C SER A 71 -11.26 0.45 -19.20
N LYS A 72 -10.99 1.70 -18.79
CA LYS A 72 -10.33 2.71 -19.63
C LYS A 72 -8.82 2.64 -19.57
N ASN A 73 -8.24 2.51 -18.37
CA ASN A 73 -6.82 2.76 -18.16
C ASN A 73 -5.96 1.50 -18.18
N LEU A 74 -6.41 0.40 -17.57
CA LEU A 74 -5.54 -0.77 -17.37
C LEU A 74 -5.15 -1.42 -18.69
N GLY A 75 -6.13 -1.61 -19.59
CA GLY A 75 -5.89 -2.13 -20.94
C GLY A 75 -5.04 -1.17 -21.78
N ALA A 76 -5.35 0.13 -21.74
CA ALA A 76 -4.60 1.13 -22.49
C ALA A 76 -3.13 1.23 -22.04
N ILE A 77 -2.86 1.23 -20.73
CA ILE A 77 -1.51 1.23 -20.18
C ILE A 77 -0.79 -0.07 -20.54
N HIS A 78 -1.47 -1.22 -20.47
CA HIS A 78 -0.88 -2.50 -20.84
C HIS A 78 -0.41 -2.53 -22.30
N GLU A 79 -1.27 -2.11 -23.23
CA GLU A 79 -0.93 -2.08 -24.66
C GLU A 79 0.13 -1.01 -24.96
N TRP A 80 0.01 0.19 -24.38
CA TRP A 80 1.01 1.24 -24.54
C TRP A 80 2.40 0.78 -24.05
N ARG A 81 2.47 0.10 -22.90
CA ARG A 81 3.71 -0.43 -22.34
C ARG A 81 4.36 -1.44 -23.27
N LYS A 82 3.58 -2.37 -23.84
CA LYS A 82 4.11 -3.40 -24.75
C LYS A 82 4.84 -2.82 -25.95
N THR A 83 4.37 -1.68 -26.45
CA THR A 83 4.93 -1.06 -27.66
C THR A 83 6.03 -0.02 -27.36
N HIS A 84 6.04 0.59 -26.17
CA HIS A 84 6.92 1.72 -25.87
C HIS A 84 7.96 1.48 -24.77
N LEU A 85 7.75 0.48 -23.90
CA LEU A 85 8.68 0.20 -22.80
C LEU A 85 9.49 -1.05 -23.09
N SER A 86 10.79 -0.87 -23.24
CA SER A 86 11.75 -1.97 -23.35
C SER A 86 11.88 -2.72 -22.01
N PRO A 87 12.26 -4.00 -22.04
CA PRO A 87 12.57 -4.75 -20.83
C PRO A 87 13.61 -4.02 -19.98
N ALA A 88 13.29 -3.80 -18.71
CA ALA A 88 14.23 -3.16 -17.79
C ALA A 88 15.37 -4.11 -17.42
N ALA A 89 16.61 -3.60 -17.45
CA ALA A 89 17.78 -4.33 -16.99
C ALA A 89 17.79 -4.55 -15.46
N SER A 90 17.14 -3.64 -14.72
CA SER A 90 16.98 -3.71 -13.27
C SER A 90 15.60 -4.27 -12.87
N LYS A 91 15.52 -4.79 -11.65
CA LYS A 91 14.27 -5.17 -10.97
C LYS A 91 13.85 -4.16 -9.90
N HIS A 92 14.50 -3.00 -9.86
CA HIS A 92 14.23 -1.91 -8.94
C HIS A 92 13.81 -0.65 -9.71
N LEU A 93 12.65 -0.11 -9.36
CA LEU A 93 12.15 1.19 -9.81
C LEU A 93 12.37 2.24 -8.72
N VAL A 94 12.97 3.37 -9.07
CA VAL A 94 12.97 4.59 -8.24
C VAL A 94 12.01 5.58 -8.88
N TYR A 95 10.98 5.97 -8.13
CA TYR A 95 9.92 6.87 -8.56
C TYR A 95 9.86 8.10 -7.65
N ALA A 96 10.64 9.11 -8.01
CA ALA A 96 10.65 10.41 -7.34
C ALA A 96 9.37 11.20 -7.64
N TYR A 97 8.95 12.03 -6.68
CA TYR A 97 7.72 12.84 -6.74
C TYR A 97 6.46 11.99 -6.98
N SER A 98 6.43 10.79 -6.40
CA SER A 98 5.36 9.81 -6.64
C SER A 98 4.07 10.10 -5.90
N GLY A 99 4.11 10.84 -4.79
CA GLY A 99 2.95 10.93 -3.90
C GLY A 99 2.48 9.51 -3.50
N PRO A 100 1.16 9.28 -3.43
CA PRO A 100 0.60 7.94 -3.21
C PRO A 100 0.42 7.08 -4.48
N ASP A 101 1.09 7.40 -5.59
CA ASP A 101 0.86 6.76 -6.90
C ASP A 101 1.58 5.41 -7.09
N LEU A 102 1.24 4.44 -6.25
CA LEU A 102 1.70 3.06 -6.42
C LEU A 102 1.06 2.37 -7.63
N ILE A 103 -0.18 2.73 -7.97
CA ILE A 103 -0.93 2.07 -9.05
C ILE A 103 -0.23 2.25 -10.41
N ASN A 104 0.15 3.46 -10.79
CA ASN A 104 0.85 3.65 -12.06
C ASN A 104 2.22 2.96 -12.05
N ALA A 105 2.96 2.98 -10.94
CA ALA A 105 4.21 2.24 -10.80
C ALA A 105 4.05 0.75 -11.11
N LEU A 106 3.00 0.12 -10.57
CA LEU A 106 2.69 -1.29 -10.79
C LEU A 106 2.15 -1.57 -12.20
N LEU A 107 1.39 -0.66 -12.80
CA LEU A 107 0.83 -0.83 -14.14
C LEU A 107 1.89 -0.66 -15.24
N PHE A 108 2.76 0.35 -15.12
CA PHE A 108 3.82 0.59 -16.10
C PHE A 108 5.01 -0.36 -15.92
N PHE A 109 5.35 -0.75 -14.70
CA PHE A 109 6.54 -1.56 -14.41
C PHE A 109 6.25 -2.80 -13.56
N PRO A 110 5.28 -3.67 -13.94
CA PRO A 110 4.87 -4.80 -13.10
C PRO A 110 5.98 -5.83 -12.86
N GLN A 111 7.02 -5.86 -13.70
CA GLN A 111 8.15 -6.79 -13.61
C GLN A 111 9.13 -6.45 -12.48
N MET A 112 8.99 -5.30 -11.82
CA MET A 112 9.86 -4.87 -10.75
C MET A 112 9.55 -5.64 -9.47
N LYS A 113 10.62 -5.96 -8.72
CA LYS A 113 10.56 -6.56 -7.39
C LYS A 113 10.61 -5.49 -6.31
N GLU A 114 11.27 -4.38 -6.59
CA GLU A 114 11.43 -3.26 -5.65
C GLU A 114 10.93 -1.96 -6.26
N TYR A 115 10.14 -1.23 -5.48
CA TYR A 115 9.62 0.09 -5.80
C TYR A 115 10.06 1.04 -4.67
N THR A 116 10.81 2.07 -5.01
CA THR A 116 11.18 3.15 -4.08
C THR A 116 10.47 4.42 -4.50
N LEU A 117 9.47 4.81 -3.73
CA LEU A 117 8.59 5.94 -3.97
C LEU A 117 8.98 7.09 -3.05
N ALA A 118 9.66 8.10 -3.60
CA ALA A 118 10.07 9.27 -2.82
C ALA A 118 9.07 10.41 -3.01
N ALA A 119 8.47 10.87 -1.90
CA ALA A 119 7.39 11.85 -1.89
C ALA A 119 7.49 12.79 -0.67
N LEU A 120 6.78 13.92 -0.69
CA LEU A 120 6.78 14.90 0.42
C LEU A 120 5.64 14.64 1.42
N GLU A 121 4.64 13.89 0.98
CA GLU A 121 3.48 13.49 1.74
C GLU A 121 3.91 12.57 2.87
N LYS A 122 3.39 12.83 4.05
CA LYS A 122 3.72 11.98 5.19
C LYS A 122 3.00 10.62 5.04
N PRO A 123 3.66 9.50 5.34
CA PRO A 123 3.17 8.14 5.07
C PRO A 123 1.83 7.79 5.75
N GLY A 124 1.58 8.34 6.94
CA GLY A 124 0.50 7.90 7.82
C GLY A 124 0.72 6.48 8.36
N SER A 125 -0.32 5.89 8.93
CA SER A 125 -0.30 4.53 9.46
C SER A 125 -1.58 3.77 9.11
N ILE A 126 -1.54 2.45 9.29
CA ILE A 126 -2.71 1.58 9.23
C ILE A 126 -3.36 1.56 10.62
N ASP A 127 -4.63 1.95 10.70
CA ASP A 127 -5.37 1.95 11.96
C ASP A 127 -5.46 0.53 12.51
N SER A 128 -5.23 0.36 13.81
CA SER A 128 -5.52 -0.86 14.57
C SER A 128 -7.02 -1.04 14.79
N LEU A 129 -7.45 -2.24 15.22
CA LEU A 129 -8.84 -2.48 15.61
C LEU A 129 -9.35 -1.50 16.69
N GLU A 130 -8.50 -1.16 17.65
CA GLU A 130 -8.86 -0.21 18.72
C GLU A 130 -8.98 1.23 18.22
N GLU A 131 -8.20 1.61 17.21
CA GLU A 131 -8.33 2.91 16.55
C GLU A 131 -9.58 2.97 15.67
N MET A 132 -9.90 1.87 14.96
CA MET A 132 -11.14 1.74 14.20
C MET A 132 -12.38 1.93 15.07
N LYS A 133 -12.41 1.36 16.28
CA LYS A 133 -13.53 1.53 17.24
C LYS A 133 -13.78 2.98 17.66
N LYS A 134 -12.76 3.83 17.60
CA LYS A 134 -12.82 5.25 18.00
C LYS A 134 -12.99 6.18 16.80
N LYS A 135 -12.96 5.65 15.58
CA LYS A 135 -12.95 6.41 14.33
C LYS A 135 -14.37 6.63 13.82
N ASP A 136 -14.63 7.81 13.24
CA ASP A 136 -15.81 8.02 12.41
C ASP A 136 -15.61 7.31 11.06
N VAL A 137 -15.84 6.00 11.06
CA VAL A 137 -15.63 5.16 9.88
C VAL A 137 -16.51 5.63 8.71
N ALA A 138 -17.75 6.06 8.97
CA ALA A 138 -18.65 6.53 7.91
C ALA A 138 -18.16 7.82 7.26
N GLY A 139 -17.66 8.78 8.05
CA GLY A 139 -17.02 10.00 7.55
C GLY A 139 -15.76 9.68 6.73
N GLU A 140 -14.90 8.83 7.25
CA GLU A 140 -13.64 8.43 6.61
C GLU A 140 -13.85 7.69 5.28
N LEU A 141 -14.88 6.84 5.18
CA LEU A 141 -15.28 6.20 3.92
C LEU A 141 -15.76 7.22 2.87
N LYS A 142 -16.47 8.28 3.28
CA LYS A 142 -16.87 9.35 2.35
C LYS A 142 -15.66 10.13 1.84
N GLU A 143 -14.70 10.40 2.71
CA GLU A 143 -13.49 11.16 2.39
C GLU A 143 -12.59 10.39 1.41
N ILE A 144 -12.27 9.12 1.68
CA ILE A 144 -11.49 8.30 0.74
C ILE A 144 -12.23 8.11 -0.60
N GLN A 145 -13.55 7.96 -0.59
CA GLN A 145 -14.34 7.88 -1.82
C GLN A 145 -14.23 9.17 -2.65
N LYS A 146 -14.27 10.34 -2.02
CA LYS A 146 -14.12 11.65 -2.68
C LYS A 146 -12.73 11.77 -3.30
N THR A 147 -11.67 11.52 -2.52
CA THR A 147 -10.27 11.59 -2.98
C THR A 147 -10.03 10.67 -4.19
N LEU A 148 -10.45 9.41 -4.10
CA LEU A 148 -10.26 8.44 -5.17
C LEU A 148 -11.11 8.72 -6.40
N LYS A 149 -12.32 9.27 -6.25
CA LYS A 149 -13.15 9.68 -7.39
C LYS A 149 -12.43 10.71 -8.26
N THR A 150 -11.73 11.66 -7.64
CA THR A 150 -10.93 12.64 -8.38
C THR A 150 -9.76 11.97 -9.08
N PHE A 151 -8.99 11.13 -8.36
CA PHE A 151 -7.90 10.36 -8.94
C PHE A 151 -8.36 9.52 -10.15
N PHE A 152 -9.44 8.76 -10.03
CA PHE A 152 -9.95 7.91 -11.11
C PHE A 152 -10.40 8.67 -12.35
N LYS A 153 -10.76 9.95 -12.20
CA LYS A 153 -11.14 10.79 -13.35
C LYS A 153 -9.94 11.23 -14.17
N VAL A 154 -8.80 11.49 -13.53
CA VAL A 154 -7.64 12.14 -14.17
C VAL A 154 -6.37 11.28 -14.21
N ASN A 155 -6.33 10.17 -13.46
CA ASN A 155 -5.21 9.23 -13.30
C ASN A 155 -3.92 9.82 -12.68
N TYR A 156 -4.05 10.88 -11.87
CA TYR A 156 -2.96 11.41 -11.07
C TYR A 156 -3.52 12.16 -9.85
N PHE A 157 -2.71 12.33 -8.81
CA PHE A 157 -3.05 13.15 -7.66
C PHE A 157 -2.65 14.61 -7.92
N ARG A 158 -3.54 15.57 -7.63
CA ARG A 158 -3.28 17.01 -7.84
C ARG A 158 -2.73 17.62 -6.56
N THR A 159 -1.55 18.22 -6.61
CA THR A 159 -0.83 18.73 -5.43
C THR A 159 -1.66 19.68 -4.55
N ASN A 160 -2.49 20.54 -5.15
CA ASN A 160 -3.36 21.45 -4.40
C ASN A 160 -4.45 20.70 -3.62
N GLU A 161 -5.03 19.66 -4.22
CA GLU A 161 -6.06 18.83 -3.59
C GLU A 161 -5.44 17.89 -2.55
N MET A 162 -4.23 17.37 -2.80
CA MET A 162 -3.51 16.50 -1.86
C MET A 162 -3.24 17.15 -0.51
N LYS A 163 -3.02 18.46 -0.46
CA LYS A 163 -2.80 19.18 0.82
C LYS A 163 -4.00 19.11 1.75
N GLU A 164 -5.21 19.03 1.19
CA GLU A 164 -6.46 18.98 1.94
C GLU A 164 -6.95 17.53 2.12
N ASP A 165 -6.77 16.72 1.07
CA ASP A 165 -7.32 15.38 0.98
C ASP A 165 -6.43 14.32 1.65
N ILE A 166 -5.09 14.44 1.63
CA ILE A 166 -4.18 13.44 2.24
C ILE A 166 -3.87 13.81 3.68
N ARG A 167 -4.37 12.99 4.62
CA ARG A 167 -4.21 13.20 6.07
C ARG A 167 -3.60 11.96 6.71
N GLN A 168 -2.67 12.16 7.64
CA GLN A 168 -1.88 11.04 8.22
C GLN A 168 -2.71 10.01 8.99
N ASN A 169 -3.74 10.46 9.72
CA ASN A 169 -4.56 9.61 10.60
C ASN A 169 -5.95 9.34 10.00
N SER A 170 -6.00 9.19 8.68
CA SER A 170 -7.21 9.12 7.85
C SER A 170 -7.10 7.93 6.89
N PHE A 171 -8.24 7.45 6.39
CA PHE A 171 -8.28 6.49 5.26
C PHE A 171 -7.68 7.07 3.98
N THR A 172 -7.51 8.39 3.93
CA THR A 172 -6.81 9.09 2.85
C THR A 172 -5.28 9.18 3.03
N SER A 173 -4.72 8.54 4.07
CA SER A 173 -3.27 8.49 4.25
C SER A 173 -2.59 7.75 3.09
N VAL A 174 -1.31 8.06 2.84
CA VAL A 174 -0.54 7.44 1.74
C VAL A 174 -0.53 5.92 1.87
N SER A 175 -0.29 5.39 3.08
CA SER A 175 -0.31 3.94 3.35
C SER A 175 -1.68 3.31 3.09
N ASN A 176 -2.78 3.94 3.51
CA ASN A 176 -4.14 3.44 3.26
C ASN A 176 -4.50 3.49 1.76
N LEU A 177 -4.08 4.53 1.03
CA LEU A 177 -4.25 4.60 -0.44
C LEU A 177 -3.42 3.50 -1.15
N MET A 178 -2.23 3.18 -0.66
CA MET A 178 -1.46 2.04 -1.20
C MET A 178 -2.16 0.70 -0.93
N PHE A 179 -2.72 0.51 0.26
CA PHE A 179 -3.51 -0.69 0.60
C PHE A 179 -4.73 -0.81 -0.32
N PHE A 180 -5.44 0.29 -0.57
CA PHE A 180 -6.54 0.36 -1.52
C PHE A 180 -6.10 -0.16 -2.91
N PHE A 181 -5.01 0.39 -3.48
CA PHE A 181 -4.55 0.00 -4.81
C PHE A 181 -4.06 -1.43 -4.88
N LEU A 182 -3.34 -1.91 -3.85
CA LEU A 182 -2.90 -3.31 -3.77
C LEU A 182 -4.09 -4.27 -3.78
N ALA A 183 -5.13 -4.00 -2.97
CA ALA A 183 -6.34 -4.82 -2.96
C ALA A 183 -7.07 -4.81 -4.31
N ARG A 184 -7.23 -3.63 -4.91
CA ARG A 184 -7.89 -3.48 -6.22
C ARG A 184 -7.15 -4.12 -7.38
N LEU A 185 -5.83 -4.14 -7.30
CA LEU A 185 -4.99 -4.87 -8.24
C LEU A 185 -4.87 -6.36 -7.89
N GLY A 186 -5.49 -6.84 -6.80
CA GLY A 186 -5.49 -8.26 -6.42
C GLY A 186 -4.17 -8.76 -5.85
N TYR A 187 -3.43 -7.90 -5.16
CA TYR A 187 -2.26 -8.29 -4.36
C TYR A 187 -2.67 -8.59 -2.91
N GLU A 188 -1.95 -9.52 -2.30
CA GLU A 188 -1.98 -9.80 -0.86
C GLU A 188 -0.79 -9.14 -0.19
N ILE A 189 -1.05 -8.58 1.00
CA ILE A 189 -0.02 -7.95 1.82
C ILE A 189 0.60 -9.02 2.72
N GLU A 190 1.92 -9.08 2.79
CA GLU A 190 2.66 -10.03 3.62
C GLU A 190 3.14 -9.37 4.91
N SER A 191 3.61 -8.14 4.81
CA SER A 191 3.92 -7.30 5.95
C SER A 191 3.82 -5.83 5.58
N PHE A 192 3.63 -5.03 6.62
CA PHE A 192 3.76 -3.58 6.60
C PHE A 192 4.83 -3.23 7.63
N ARG A 193 5.53 -2.10 7.51
CA ARG A 193 6.27 -1.50 8.62
C ARG A 193 6.51 -0.04 8.41
N THR A 194 6.63 0.70 9.51
CA THR A 194 7.06 2.10 9.51
C THR A 194 8.49 2.18 9.99
N PHE A 195 9.27 3.08 9.38
CA PHE A 195 10.68 3.29 9.73
C PHE A 195 11.01 4.78 9.77
N GLU A 196 12.03 5.14 10.53
CA GLU A 196 12.73 6.42 10.41
C GLU A 196 14.03 6.25 9.63
N ILE A 197 14.41 7.27 8.89
CA ILE A 197 15.68 7.35 8.19
C ILE A 197 16.65 8.10 9.09
N SER A 198 17.71 7.42 9.51
CA SER A 198 18.77 8.02 10.32
C SER A 198 19.62 9.01 9.50
N LYS A 199 20.48 9.77 10.18
CA LYS A 199 21.37 10.74 9.52
C LYS A 199 22.37 10.09 8.55
N ASN A 200 22.69 8.81 8.74
CA ASN A 200 23.56 8.01 7.87
C ASN A 200 22.78 7.21 6.80
N GLY A 201 21.47 7.41 6.68
CA GLY A 201 20.63 6.75 5.66
C GLY A 201 20.20 5.32 6.00
N GLU A 202 20.33 4.91 7.26
CA GLU A 202 19.84 3.62 7.73
C GLU A 202 18.35 3.69 8.05
N LEU A 203 17.64 2.58 7.79
CA LEU A 203 16.22 2.46 8.12
C LEU A 203 16.09 1.89 9.53
N LEU A 204 15.66 2.72 10.47
CA LEU A 204 15.43 2.35 11.85
C LEU A 204 13.96 2.01 12.05
N ASP A 205 13.65 0.76 12.40
CA ASP A 205 12.28 0.34 12.68
C ASP A 205 11.67 1.17 13.80
N LYS A 206 10.53 1.78 13.52
CA LYS A 206 9.84 2.61 14.49
C LYS A 206 8.34 2.58 14.26
N ILE A 207 7.63 2.05 15.25
CA ILE A 207 6.17 2.07 15.29
C ILE A 207 5.71 3.53 15.39
N ASN A 208 4.78 3.93 14.52
CA ASN A 208 4.21 5.28 14.51
C ASN A 208 5.27 6.39 14.38
N ALA A 209 6.25 6.17 13.50
CA ALA A 209 7.27 7.17 13.16
C ALA A 209 6.63 8.52 12.77
N LYS A 210 7.30 9.63 13.11
CA LYS A 210 6.78 11.00 12.88
C LYS A 210 7.87 11.90 12.30
N GLY A 211 7.46 13.00 11.66
CA GLY A 211 8.38 14.01 11.10
C GLY A 211 8.50 13.92 9.59
N TYR A 212 9.61 14.38 9.01
CA TYR A 212 9.87 14.26 7.56
C TYR A 212 10.83 13.12 7.21
N ASN A 213 11.51 12.55 8.20
CA ASN A 213 12.51 11.50 8.00
C ASN A 213 11.90 10.11 8.26
N HIS A 214 10.66 9.87 7.86
CA HIS A 214 10.02 8.57 8.07
C HIS A 214 9.28 8.10 6.83
N GLY A 215 9.17 6.78 6.70
CA GLY A 215 8.50 6.11 5.59
C GLY A 215 7.83 4.84 6.08
N PHE A 216 7.30 4.07 5.13
CA PHE A 216 6.84 2.70 5.38
C PHE A 216 7.38 1.76 4.33
N GLU A 217 7.32 0.46 4.61
CA GLU A 217 7.62 -0.62 3.69
C GLU A 217 6.43 -1.57 3.66
N ILE A 218 6.03 -2.01 2.47
CA ILE A 218 5.03 -3.07 2.27
C ILE A 218 5.68 -4.18 1.47
N PHE A 219 5.65 -5.40 2.01
CA PHE A 219 5.86 -6.61 1.22
C PHE A 219 4.52 -7.15 0.75
N PHE A 220 4.43 -7.52 -0.52
CA PHE A 220 3.18 -7.96 -1.14
C PHE A 220 3.45 -8.89 -2.32
N LYS A 221 2.45 -9.69 -2.71
CA LYS A 221 2.52 -10.61 -3.85
C LYS A 221 1.13 -10.94 -4.38
N LYS A 222 1.03 -11.54 -5.57
CA LYS A 222 -0.24 -12.11 -6.01
C LYS A 222 -0.52 -13.43 -5.29
N PRO A 223 -1.80 -13.80 -5.08
CA PRO A 223 -2.16 -15.13 -4.58
C PRO A 223 -1.48 -16.23 -5.41
N GLY A 224 -0.85 -17.19 -4.74
CA GLY A 224 -0.15 -18.31 -5.38
C GLY A 224 1.23 -18.01 -5.97
N GLU A 225 1.64 -16.74 -6.07
CA GLU A 225 3.01 -16.40 -6.47
C GLU A 225 3.99 -16.61 -5.31
N LYS A 226 5.19 -17.11 -5.64
CA LYS A 226 6.30 -17.25 -4.69
C LYS A 226 7.11 -15.96 -4.56
N GLU A 227 7.12 -15.13 -5.60
CA GLU A 227 7.95 -13.93 -5.65
C GLU A 227 7.30 -12.78 -4.88
N LEU A 228 8.02 -12.27 -3.88
CA LEU A 228 7.63 -11.08 -3.13
C LEU A 228 8.06 -9.82 -3.89
N LYS A 229 7.17 -8.84 -3.89
CA LYS A 229 7.45 -7.46 -4.24
C LYS A 229 7.54 -6.63 -2.96
N ARG A 230 8.28 -5.53 -3.05
CA ARG A 230 8.42 -4.55 -1.98
C ARG A 230 8.20 -3.14 -2.52
N VAL A 231 7.43 -2.34 -1.79
CA VAL A 231 7.41 -0.88 -1.94
C VAL A 231 7.91 -0.22 -0.66
N ARG A 232 8.68 0.86 -0.79
CA ARG A 232 9.12 1.74 0.31
C ARG A 232 9.25 3.18 -0.14
#